data_AF-A0A7J0DKW6-F1
#
_entry.id   AF-A0A7J0DKW6-F1
#
_cell.length_a   1.000
_cell.length_b   1.000
_cell.length_c   1.000
_cell.angle_alpha   90.00
_cell.angle_beta   90.00
_cell.angle_gamma   90.00
#
_symmetry.space_group_name_H-M   'P 1'
#
loop_
_entity.id
_entity.type
_entity.pdbx_description
1 polymer ?
#
loop_
_entity_poly.entity_id
_entity_poly.type
_entity_poly.pdbx_seq_one_letter_code
_entity_poly.pdbx_strand_id
1 'polypeptide(L)'
;MMSSGIVGSGGRFWLAKFAKRSGFVIDLAKRSGFVIDEAPGLQQERRDHMRLVRDSTTQISSPLLPQELQSLRRTSTEISSTSTTITANCTNQHLLSFTVGDVIKSCDLPDDFGVRCKSSENPNSVLKLLQSCGFTQTQVRTIVSKYPNILLCNPRKNIKPKIDFLRSVVISEADVLNMVTAYPFFLKRSLKNHLVPSVHLLITSLGGQQNAMAAIKRHPIILDYNVCKNLVPNLSTLRNLGVPKTQISKMITELVCSQVIAGTRPEWFCKVVSTIMEMGFDPLSARFRVAVNAMAFCTETTWEGKLNFYTSLGFSSDEVLYMFRKRPHVFCMSEETVRGAVEFYIDKLDGSIWELSTRPKILTYSLEKRIIPRCLIVQILLSRHQIHKNVKVDTIMQKTESEFLDKYVMEYKDEIPQVLDAYQGNIKFDGPEFDWEEMRRLSPFKILI
;
A
#
# COMPACT_ATOMS: atom_id res chain seq x y z
N MET A 1 24.51 -40.72 2.96
CA MET A 1 23.78 -41.27 1.79
C MET A 1 22.33 -40.87 1.95
N MET A 2 21.90 -39.71 1.41
CA MET A 2 21.30 -39.53 0.07
C MET A 2 20.09 -40.44 -0.22
N SER A 3 18.89 -39.84 -0.18
CA SER A 3 17.88 -39.76 -1.27
C SER A 3 16.60 -39.12 -0.67
N SER A 4 16.23 -37.87 -0.95
CA SER A 4 15.60 -37.29 -2.18
C SER A 4 14.15 -37.75 -2.46
N GLY A 5 13.26 -36.75 -2.62
CA GLY A 5 11.84 -36.87 -2.99
C GLY A 5 10.93 -36.83 -1.76
N ILE A 6 10.07 -35.83 -1.53
CA ILE A 6 8.97 -35.39 -2.39
C ILE A 6 8.70 -33.89 -2.10
N VAL A 7 8.95 -33.04 -3.08
CA VAL A 7 8.35 -31.70 -3.18
C VAL A 7 7.19 -31.85 -4.17
N GLY A 8 5.99 -32.10 -3.65
CA GLY A 8 4.81 -32.43 -4.44
C GLY A 8 3.74 -31.35 -4.39
N SER A 9 3.58 -30.62 -5.51
CA SER A 9 2.27 -30.34 -6.13
C SER A 9 1.10 -29.75 -5.30
N GLY A 10 1.36 -28.95 -4.26
CA GLY A 10 0.31 -28.28 -3.47
C GLY A 10 -0.33 -27.03 -4.11
N GLY A 11 0.38 -26.31 -4.99
CA GLY A 11 -0.02 -24.95 -5.41
C GLY A 11 -1.18 -24.87 -6.42
N ARG A 12 -1.31 -25.84 -7.33
CA ARG A 12 -2.39 -25.85 -8.34
C ARG A 12 -3.75 -26.28 -7.77
N PHE A 13 -3.79 -26.75 -6.53
CA PHE A 13 -4.98 -27.35 -5.95
C PHE A 13 -6.01 -26.31 -5.50
N TRP A 14 -5.60 -25.11 -5.06
CA TRP A 14 -6.52 -24.14 -4.44
C TRP A 14 -7.37 -23.37 -5.46
N LEU A 15 -6.77 -22.82 -6.50
CA LEU A 15 -7.52 -22.21 -7.60
C LEU A 15 -8.39 -23.24 -8.33
N ALA A 16 -7.92 -24.48 -8.48
CA ALA A 16 -8.69 -25.57 -9.09
C ALA A 16 -9.83 -26.10 -8.19
N LYS A 17 -9.64 -26.16 -6.86
CA LYS A 17 -10.68 -26.55 -5.89
C LYS A 17 -11.72 -25.44 -5.73
N PHE A 18 -11.31 -24.18 -5.84
CA PHE A 18 -12.22 -23.04 -5.95
C PHE A 18 -13.02 -23.10 -7.26
N ALA A 19 -12.35 -23.27 -8.41
CA ALA A 19 -13.00 -23.46 -9.72
C ALA A 19 -13.95 -24.68 -9.77
N LYS A 20 -13.64 -25.77 -9.06
CA LYS A 20 -14.52 -26.95 -8.90
C LYS A 20 -15.71 -26.70 -7.97
N ARG A 21 -15.58 -25.87 -6.92
CA ARG A 21 -16.68 -25.53 -5.99
C ARG A 21 -17.56 -24.37 -6.51
N SER A 22 -17.04 -23.51 -7.38
CA SER A 22 -17.80 -22.43 -8.05
C SER A 22 -18.64 -22.90 -9.24
N GLY A 23 -18.69 -24.21 -9.52
CA GLY A 23 -19.70 -24.83 -10.39
C GLY A 23 -21.15 -24.54 -9.96
N PHE A 24 -21.37 -24.00 -8.76
CA PHE A 24 -22.65 -23.54 -8.26
C PHE A 24 -23.14 -22.22 -8.88
N VAL A 25 -22.26 -21.42 -9.51
CA VAL A 25 -22.65 -20.14 -10.14
C VAL A 25 -23.04 -20.30 -11.62
N ILE A 26 -22.58 -21.37 -12.27
CA ILE A 26 -22.98 -21.70 -13.66
C ILE A 26 -24.43 -22.23 -13.70
N ASP A 27 -24.91 -22.84 -12.61
CA ASP A 27 -26.26 -23.42 -12.56
C ASP A 27 -27.37 -22.37 -12.29
N LEU A 28 -27.03 -21.24 -11.66
CA LEU A 28 -27.97 -20.12 -11.45
C LEU A 28 -28.24 -19.33 -12.74
N ALA A 29 -27.24 -19.25 -13.63
CA ALA A 29 -27.38 -18.66 -14.97
C ALA A 29 -28.16 -19.56 -15.93
N LYS A 30 -28.15 -20.88 -15.72
CA LYS A 30 -28.96 -21.84 -16.52
C LYS A 30 -30.41 -21.96 -16.04
N ARG A 31 -30.70 -21.67 -14.77
CA ARG A 31 -32.09 -21.67 -14.22
C ARG A 31 -32.87 -20.36 -14.43
N SER A 32 -32.26 -19.32 -15.02
CA SER A 32 -32.88 -18.01 -15.24
C SER A 32 -33.38 -17.75 -16.67
N GLY A 33 -33.43 -18.76 -17.54
CA GLY A 33 -34.31 -18.77 -18.72
C GLY A 33 -34.06 -17.71 -19.81
N PHE A 34 -32.84 -17.20 -19.96
CA PHE A 34 -32.50 -16.32 -21.10
C PHE A 34 -31.95 -17.15 -22.28
N VAL A 35 -32.80 -17.39 -23.27
CA VAL A 35 -32.41 -17.86 -24.62
C VAL A 35 -32.22 -16.62 -25.49
N ILE A 36 -31.06 -16.46 -26.12
CA ILE A 36 -30.84 -15.47 -27.18
C ILE A 36 -30.84 -16.22 -28.50
N ASP A 37 -31.93 -16.12 -29.25
CA ASP A 37 -31.94 -16.41 -30.68
C ASP A 37 -31.30 -15.24 -31.43
N GLU A 38 -30.45 -15.57 -32.41
CA GLU A 38 -29.81 -14.60 -33.30
C GLU A 38 -30.82 -14.05 -34.31
N ALA A 39 -30.99 -12.71 -34.35
CA ALA A 39 -31.70 -12.03 -35.42
C ALA A 39 -30.73 -11.15 -36.26
N PRO A 40 -30.76 -11.26 -37.61
CA PRO A 40 -29.81 -10.58 -38.49
C PRO A 40 -30.24 -9.13 -38.79
N GLY A 41 -29.52 -8.16 -38.23
CA GLY A 41 -29.71 -6.74 -38.52
C GLY A 41 -28.54 -5.84 -38.07
N LEU A 42 -27.77 -6.26 -37.07
CA LEU A 42 -26.70 -5.48 -36.44
C LEU A 42 -25.42 -5.27 -37.29
N GLN A 43 -25.26 -5.95 -38.43
CA GLN A 43 -24.12 -5.72 -39.32
C GLN A 43 -24.30 -4.51 -40.23
N GLN A 44 -25.54 -4.11 -40.53
CA GLN A 44 -25.79 -2.94 -41.36
C GLN A 44 -25.63 -1.65 -40.55
N GLU A 45 -26.18 -1.60 -39.34
CA GLU A 45 -25.99 -0.47 -38.41
C GLU A 45 -24.52 -0.26 -38.01
N ARG A 46 -23.73 -1.34 -37.82
CA ARG A 46 -22.28 -1.21 -37.58
C ARG A 46 -21.51 -0.65 -38.76
N ARG A 47 -21.94 -0.93 -40.00
CA ARG A 47 -21.30 -0.38 -41.21
C ARG A 47 -21.65 1.09 -41.40
N ASP A 48 -22.88 1.47 -41.12
CA ASP A 48 -23.34 2.86 -41.23
C ASP A 48 -22.75 3.74 -40.12
N HIS A 49 -22.59 3.21 -38.91
CA HIS A 49 -21.92 3.89 -37.80
C HIS A 49 -20.40 4.02 -38.02
N MET A 50 -19.74 3.09 -38.72
CA MET A 50 -18.34 3.24 -39.10
C MET A 50 -18.12 4.25 -40.25
N ARG A 51 -19.10 4.44 -41.14
CA ARG A 51 -19.05 5.51 -42.15
C ARG A 51 -19.22 6.89 -41.50
N LEU A 52 -20.18 7.06 -40.58
CA LEU A 52 -20.37 8.31 -39.84
C LEU A 52 -19.15 8.72 -39.01
N VAL A 53 -18.44 7.77 -38.40
CA VAL A 53 -17.20 8.03 -37.66
C VAL A 53 -16.06 8.44 -38.61
N ARG A 54 -15.98 7.85 -39.81
CA ARG A 54 -14.95 8.20 -40.80
C ARG A 54 -15.15 9.60 -41.38
N ASP A 55 -16.40 9.99 -41.63
CA ASP A 55 -16.75 11.33 -42.14
C ASP A 55 -16.61 12.42 -41.05
N SER A 56 -16.82 12.06 -39.78
CA SER A 56 -16.56 12.95 -38.63
C SER A 56 -15.06 13.20 -38.38
N THR A 57 -14.19 12.27 -38.81
CA THR A 57 -12.74 12.41 -38.66
C THR A 57 -12.13 13.37 -39.68
N THR A 58 -12.86 13.70 -40.75
CA THR A 58 -12.40 14.60 -41.83
C THR A 58 -12.78 16.07 -41.63
N GLN A 59 -13.56 16.41 -40.59
CA GLN A 59 -13.98 17.80 -40.30
C GLN A 59 -13.33 18.44 -39.07
N ILE A 60 -12.40 17.78 -38.37
CA ILE A 60 -11.61 18.43 -37.31
C ILE A 60 -10.30 18.95 -37.90
N SER A 61 -10.42 19.99 -38.74
CA SER A 61 -9.31 20.86 -39.14
C SER A 61 -9.74 22.31 -38.93
N SER A 62 -9.38 22.89 -37.77
CA SER A 62 -9.10 24.34 -37.58
C SER A 62 -8.66 24.68 -36.14
N PRO A 63 -7.94 25.80 -35.93
CA PRO A 63 -6.77 25.84 -35.04
C PRO A 63 -6.86 26.82 -33.86
N LEU A 64 -6.34 26.43 -32.68
CA LEU A 64 -5.95 27.32 -31.56
C LEU A 64 -4.80 26.59 -30.81
N LEU A 65 -3.66 27.15 -30.41
CA LEU A 65 -3.10 28.51 -30.44
C LEU A 65 -1.55 28.37 -30.52
N PRO A 66 -0.86 28.84 -31.58
CA PRO A 66 0.60 28.68 -31.75
C PRO A 66 1.50 29.51 -30.79
N GLN A 67 0.93 30.34 -29.92
CA GLN A 67 1.69 31.29 -29.11
C GLN A 67 2.33 30.67 -27.85
N GLU A 68 1.73 29.63 -27.26
CA GLU A 68 2.30 28.95 -26.07
C GLU A 68 3.44 27.99 -26.42
N LEU A 69 3.49 27.48 -27.66
CA LEU A 69 4.59 26.63 -28.14
C LEU A 69 5.84 27.44 -28.54
N GLN A 70 5.69 28.72 -28.90
CA GLN A 70 6.82 29.58 -29.24
C GLN A 70 7.57 30.09 -28.00
N SER A 71 6.90 30.27 -26.85
CA SER A 71 7.57 30.63 -25.59
C SER A 71 8.45 29.49 -25.06
N LEU A 72 7.98 28.24 -25.18
CA LEU A 72 8.73 27.04 -24.77
C LEU A 72 9.89 26.66 -25.72
N ARG A 73 9.82 27.03 -27.01
CA ARG A 73 10.94 26.83 -27.94
C ARG A 73 12.05 27.85 -27.77
N ARG A 74 11.73 29.13 -27.51
CA ARG A 74 12.74 30.19 -27.32
C ARG A 74 13.67 29.93 -26.14
N THR A 75 13.16 29.38 -25.04
CA THR A 75 13.96 29.00 -23.87
C THR A 75 14.90 27.81 -24.12
N SER A 76 14.71 27.02 -25.18
CA SER A 76 15.54 25.86 -25.49
C SER A 76 16.69 26.16 -26.45
N THR A 77 16.62 27.26 -27.22
CA THR A 77 17.64 27.67 -28.20
C THR A 77 18.74 28.54 -27.62
N GLU A 78 18.50 29.29 -26.53
CA GLU A 78 19.52 30.14 -25.88
C GLU A 78 20.56 29.38 -25.04
N ILE A 79 20.39 28.06 -24.84
CA ILE A 79 21.34 27.23 -24.06
C ILE A 79 22.41 26.60 -24.98
N SER A 80 22.31 26.77 -26.30
CA SER A 80 23.15 26.06 -27.27
C SER A 80 24.41 26.81 -27.73
N SER A 81 24.75 27.97 -27.15
CA SER A 81 25.89 28.78 -27.63
C SER A 81 26.84 29.24 -26.53
N THR A 82 27.58 28.31 -25.92
CA THR A 82 28.95 28.56 -25.42
C THR A 82 29.68 27.21 -25.27
N SER A 83 30.27 26.73 -26.37
CA SER A 83 31.31 25.70 -26.32
C SER A 83 32.66 26.43 -26.27
N THR A 84 33.37 26.32 -25.15
CA THR A 84 34.79 26.66 -25.09
C THR A 84 35.56 25.40 -24.73
N THR A 85 36.35 24.95 -25.70
CA THR A 85 37.28 23.84 -25.61
C THR A 85 38.41 24.20 -24.65
N ILE A 86 38.64 23.39 -23.61
CA ILE A 86 39.92 23.38 -22.89
C ILE A 86 40.45 21.96 -22.93
N THR A 87 41.46 21.77 -23.78
CA THR A 87 42.35 20.62 -23.82
C THR A 87 43.43 20.80 -22.75
N ALA A 88 43.61 19.80 -21.89
CA ALA A 88 44.87 19.59 -21.16
C ALA A 88 45.07 18.09 -20.97
N ASN A 89 46.23 17.61 -21.45
CA ASN A 89 46.67 16.22 -21.46
C ASN A 89 47.76 16.00 -20.39
N CYS A 90 47.88 14.74 -19.94
CA CYS A 90 48.98 14.12 -19.17
C CYS A 90 49.07 14.45 -17.67
N THR A 91 49.38 13.57 -16.72
CA THR A 91 49.78 12.14 -16.70
C THR A 91 49.70 11.61 -15.25
N ASN A 92 49.26 10.36 -15.11
CA ASN A 92 49.44 9.34 -14.05
C ASN A 92 49.79 9.64 -12.56
N GLN A 93 49.05 8.89 -11.72
CA GLN A 93 49.44 8.25 -10.45
C GLN A 93 49.52 9.11 -9.17
N HIS A 94 48.36 9.24 -8.50
CA HIS A 94 48.11 8.77 -7.12
C HIS A 94 46.65 9.16 -6.78
N LEU A 95 45.72 8.22 -6.97
CA LEU A 95 44.32 8.37 -6.59
C LEU A 95 44.22 8.34 -5.05
N LEU A 96 44.41 9.49 -4.42
CA LEU A 96 43.97 9.72 -3.05
C LEU A 96 42.44 9.72 -3.07
N SER A 97 41.84 8.59 -2.70
CA SER A 97 40.40 8.51 -2.45
C SER A 97 40.06 9.37 -1.25
N PHE A 98 39.57 10.58 -1.48
CA PHE A 98 38.96 11.37 -0.41
C PHE A 98 37.61 10.74 -0.08
N THR A 99 37.52 10.07 1.07
CA THR A 99 36.25 9.53 1.56
C THR A 99 35.30 10.67 1.90
N VAL A 100 34.01 10.42 1.82
CA VAL A 100 32.89 11.36 2.05
C VAL A 100 32.82 11.87 3.51
N GLY A 101 33.91 11.74 4.28
CA GLY A 101 33.98 11.95 5.74
C GLY A 101 33.61 13.35 6.21
N ASP A 102 33.98 14.42 5.48
CA ASP A 102 33.67 15.79 5.91
C ASP A 102 32.19 16.18 5.66
N VAL A 103 31.60 15.60 4.61
CA VAL A 103 30.17 15.75 4.28
C VAL A 103 29.32 14.91 5.25
N ILE A 104 29.85 13.73 5.62
CA ILE A 104 29.26 12.83 6.62
C ILE A 104 29.26 13.51 8.00
N LYS A 105 30.37 14.13 8.41
CA LYS A 105 30.48 14.89 9.67
C LYS A 105 29.57 16.12 9.72
N SER A 106 29.44 16.88 8.64
CA SER A 106 28.55 18.06 8.62
C SER A 106 27.06 17.72 8.62
N CYS A 107 26.70 16.45 8.35
CA CYS A 107 25.31 15.98 8.30
C CYS A 107 24.98 14.89 9.36
N ASP A 108 25.90 14.60 10.30
CA ASP A 108 25.81 13.49 11.26
C ASP A 108 25.35 12.17 10.63
N LEU A 109 25.90 11.85 9.46
CA LEU A 109 25.59 10.64 8.72
C LEU A 109 26.47 9.49 9.25
N PRO A 110 26.00 8.23 9.31
CA PRO A 110 26.87 7.07 9.54
C PRO A 110 28.07 7.02 8.57
N ASP A 111 29.24 6.54 9.01
CA ASP A 111 30.49 6.55 8.23
C ASP A 111 30.46 5.68 6.95
N ASP A 112 29.50 4.77 6.80
CA ASP A 112 29.41 3.81 5.69
C ASP A 112 28.16 3.99 4.82
N PHE A 113 28.15 5.00 3.94
CA PHE A 113 27.11 5.16 2.91
C PHE A 113 27.44 4.52 1.56
N GLY A 114 28.59 3.85 1.42
CA GLY A 114 29.00 3.22 0.17
C GLY A 114 29.16 4.16 -1.05
N VAL A 115 29.05 5.48 -0.88
CA VAL A 115 29.21 6.46 -1.96
C VAL A 115 30.69 6.82 -2.08
N ARG A 116 31.33 6.43 -3.18
CA ARG A 116 32.69 6.88 -3.52
C ARG A 116 32.62 8.13 -4.40
N CYS A 117 32.94 9.29 -3.82
CA CYS A 117 33.07 10.54 -4.55
C CYS A 117 34.53 10.74 -4.99
N LYS A 118 34.75 11.27 -6.20
CA LYS A 118 36.09 11.67 -6.66
C LYS A 118 36.52 13.05 -6.12
N SER A 119 35.58 13.84 -5.57
CA SER A 119 35.78 15.19 -5.01
C SER A 119 34.65 15.54 -4.03
N SER A 120 34.94 16.39 -3.03
CA SER A 120 34.00 16.88 -2.01
C SER A 120 33.16 18.09 -2.46
N GLU A 121 33.52 18.74 -3.57
CA GLU A 121 32.84 19.96 -4.06
C GLU A 121 31.40 19.69 -4.53
N ASN A 122 31.17 18.56 -5.19
CA ASN A 122 29.86 18.21 -5.74
C ASN A 122 28.84 17.86 -4.63
N PRO A 123 29.15 17.01 -3.63
CA PRO A 123 28.26 16.77 -2.50
C PRO A 123 27.87 18.05 -1.73
N ASN A 124 28.84 18.91 -1.41
CA ASN A 124 28.58 20.17 -0.70
C ASN A 124 27.67 21.11 -1.50
N SER A 125 27.84 21.15 -2.82
CA SER A 125 26.99 21.93 -3.71
C SER A 125 25.56 21.39 -3.78
N VAL A 126 25.37 20.07 -3.70
CA VAL A 126 24.04 19.44 -3.60
C VAL A 126 23.35 19.80 -2.30
N LEU A 127 24.04 19.72 -1.16
CA LEU A 127 23.49 20.07 0.16
C LEU A 127 23.06 21.54 0.23
N LYS A 128 23.94 22.46 -0.21
CA LYS A 128 23.62 23.89 -0.30
C LYS A 128 22.43 24.15 -1.22
N LEU A 129 22.34 23.44 -2.35
CA LEU A 129 21.18 23.56 -3.23
C LEU A 129 19.90 23.13 -2.51
N LEU A 130 19.87 21.97 -1.86
CA LEU A 130 18.69 21.50 -1.14
C LEU A 130 18.26 22.50 -0.05
N GLN A 131 19.21 23.05 0.71
CA GLN A 131 18.92 24.09 1.70
C GLN A 131 18.34 25.37 1.06
N SER A 132 18.95 25.85 -0.04
CA SER A 132 18.41 27.01 -0.78
C SER A 132 17.06 26.74 -1.47
N CYS A 133 16.73 25.47 -1.70
CA CYS A 133 15.40 25.02 -2.09
C CYS A 133 14.44 24.92 -0.88
N GLY A 134 14.79 25.38 0.31
CA GLY A 134 13.89 25.43 1.47
C GLY A 134 13.83 24.15 2.31
N PHE A 135 14.66 23.14 2.04
CA PHE A 135 14.72 21.94 2.87
C PHE A 135 15.48 22.22 4.18
N THR A 136 14.90 21.82 5.30
CA THR A 136 15.56 21.87 6.61
C THR A 136 16.72 20.88 6.68
N GLN A 137 17.67 21.10 7.60
CA GLN A 137 18.81 20.19 7.79
C GLN A 137 18.36 18.74 8.05
N THR A 138 17.31 18.55 8.85
CA THR A 138 16.72 17.22 9.15
C THR A 138 16.16 16.55 7.90
N GLN A 139 15.47 17.31 7.04
CA GLN A 139 14.95 16.80 5.78
C GLN A 139 16.08 16.44 4.80
N VAL A 140 17.10 17.27 4.69
CA VAL A 140 18.29 17.00 3.87
C VAL A 140 18.96 15.70 4.33
N ARG A 141 19.20 15.54 5.64
CA ARG A 141 19.75 14.30 6.22
C ARG A 141 18.88 13.09 5.87
N THR A 142 17.57 13.21 5.99
CA THR A 142 16.62 12.14 5.64
C THR A 142 16.69 11.77 4.15
N ILE A 143 16.79 12.78 3.27
CA ILE A 143 16.89 12.58 1.82
C ILE A 143 18.19 11.85 1.47
N VAL A 144 19.32 12.32 1.98
CA VAL A 144 20.64 11.72 1.71
C VAL A 144 20.73 10.31 2.28
N SER A 145 20.20 10.08 3.49
CA SER A 145 20.16 8.76 4.11
C SER A 145 19.36 7.75 3.26
N LYS A 146 18.23 8.16 2.70
CA LYS A 146 17.41 7.31 1.82
C LYS A 146 18.02 7.13 0.43
N TYR A 147 18.57 8.19 -0.17
CA TYR A 147 19.10 8.18 -1.53
C TYR A 147 20.50 8.84 -1.61
N PRO A 148 21.56 8.15 -1.15
CA PRO A 148 22.91 8.73 -1.06
C PRO A 148 23.48 9.17 -2.42
N ASN A 149 23.11 8.48 -3.50
CA ASN A 149 23.55 8.79 -4.86
C ASN A 149 23.08 10.17 -5.36
N ILE A 150 22.18 10.85 -4.65
CA ILE A 150 21.83 12.25 -4.93
C ILE A 150 23.07 13.17 -4.87
N LEU A 151 24.04 12.85 -4.01
CA LEU A 151 25.29 13.60 -3.85
C LEU A 151 26.21 13.53 -5.07
N LEU A 152 25.99 12.55 -5.96
CA LEU A 152 26.72 12.39 -7.21
C LEU A 152 26.05 13.14 -8.37
N CYS A 153 24.83 13.64 -8.19
CA CYS A 153 24.09 14.31 -9.24
C CYS A 153 24.56 15.76 -9.40
N ASN A 154 24.58 16.26 -10.63
CA ASN A 154 24.76 17.71 -10.83
C ASN A 154 23.55 18.48 -10.25
N PRO A 155 23.75 19.37 -9.26
CA PRO A 155 22.65 20.02 -8.54
C PRO A 155 21.77 20.88 -9.47
N ARG A 156 22.38 21.72 -10.30
CA ARG A 156 21.66 22.68 -11.16
C ARG A 156 20.99 22.02 -12.38
N LYS A 157 21.59 20.96 -12.93
CA LYS A 157 21.06 20.28 -14.13
C LYS A 157 20.09 19.15 -13.80
N ASN A 158 20.28 18.43 -12.69
CA ASN A 158 19.51 17.22 -12.40
C ASN A 158 18.53 17.36 -11.24
N ILE A 159 18.83 18.16 -10.21
CA ILE A 159 18.02 18.23 -9.00
C ILE A 159 17.07 19.43 -9.07
N LYS A 160 17.61 20.64 -9.23
CA LYS A 160 16.84 21.89 -9.24
C LYS A 160 15.65 21.87 -10.23
N PRO A 161 15.81 21.45 -11.50
CA PRO A 161 14.70 21.47 -12.45
C PRO A 161 13.55 20.53 -12.06
N LYS A 162 13.84 19.44 -11.33
CA LYS A 162 12.82 18.49 -10.86
C LYS A 162 12.05 19.05 -9.68
N ILE A 163 12.71 19.76 -8.77
CA ILE A 163 12.06 20.47 -7.65
C ILE A 163 11.20 21.61 -8.20
N ASP A 164 11.73 22.41 -9.12
CA ASP A 164 11.01 23.53 -9.73
C ASP A 164 9.78 23.04 -10.53
N PHE A 165 9.89 21.90 -11.23
CA PHE A 165 8.74 21.25 -11.85
C PHE A 165 7.69 20.80 -10.84
N LEU A 166 8.09 20.23 -9.70
CA LEU A 166 7.13 19.86 -8.66
C LEU A 166 6.41 21.09 -8.10
N ARG A 167 7.11 22.20 -7.92
CA ARG A 167 6.51 23.48 -7.50
C ARG A 167 5.51 24.03 -8.52
N SER A 168 5.74 23.78 -9.82
CA SER A 168 4.80 24.27 -10.86
C SER A 168 3.52 23.44 -10.95
N VAL A 169 3.51 22.20 -10.43
CA VAL A 169 2.33 21.31 -10.52
C VAL A 169 1.66 21.03 -9.17
N VAL A 170 2.39 21.10 -8.06
CA VAL A 170 1.90 20.87 -6.69
C VAL A 170 1.52 22.20 -6.06
N ILE A 171 0.41 22.20 -5.31
CA ILE A 171 -0.27 23.42 -4.84
C ILE A 171 0.43 24.09 -3.65
N SER A 172 1.20 23.36 -2.84
CA SER A 172 1.82 23.87 -1.61
C SER A 172 3.32 23.56 -1.56
N GLU A 173 4.13 24.53 -1.14
CA GLU A 173 5.58 24.33 -0.93
C GLU A 173 5.83 23.24 0.12
N ALA A 174 5.05 23.22 1.20
CA ALA A 174 5.15 22.19 2.23
C ALA A 174 4.90 20.78 1.67
N ASP A 175 3.96 20.64 0.72
CA ASP A 175 3.67 19.37 0.07
C ASP A 175 4.88 18.89 -0.76
N VAL A 176 5.56 19.80 -1.48
CA VAL A 176 6.77 19.48 -2.24
C VAL A 176 7.89 19.00 -1.33
N LEU A 177 8.18 19.74 -0.25
CA LEU A 177 9.24 19.40 0.70
C LEU A 177 8.97 18.05 1.38
N ASN A 178 7.73 17.84 1.84
CA ASN A 178 7.32 16.60 2.50
C ASN A 178 7.39 15.40 1.55
N MET A 179 6.94 15.56 0.31
CA MET A 179 6.98 14.50 -0.71
C MET A 179 8.41 14.08 -1.05
N VAL A 180 9.30 15.05 -1.33
CA VAL A 180 10.69 14.76 -1.69
C VAL A 180 11.42 14.10 -0.52
N THR A 181 11.15 14.56 0.72
CA THR A 181 11.69 13.96 1.95
C THR A 181 11.16 12.54 2.19
N ALA A 182 9.86 12.32 1.93
CA ALA A 182 9.22 11.02 2.10
C ALA A 182 9.80 9.97 1.16
N TYR A 183 10.01 10.32 -0.12
CA TYR A 183 10.52 9.38 -1.13
C TYR A 183 11.38 10.06 -2.21
N PRO A 184 12.68 10.28 -1.97
CA PRO A 184 13.55 11.00 -2.91
C PRO A 184 13.91 10.22 -4.17
N PHE A 185 13.64 8.90 -4.23
CA PHE A 185 14.10 8.05 -5.33
C PHE A 185 13.51 8.41 -6.70
N PHE A 186 12.34 9.04 -6.78
CA PHE A 186 11.80 9.48 -8.08
C PHE A 186 12.72 10.54 -8.73
N LEU A 187 13.58 11.23 -7.96
CA LEU A 187 14.55 12.18 -8.50
C LEU A 187 15.62 11.52 -9.37
N LYS A 188 15.77 10.19 -9.37
CA LYS A 188 16.63 9.48 -10.33
C LYS A 188 16.05 9.47 -11.74
N ARG A 189 14.74 9.68 -11.89
CA ARG A 189 14.03 9.62 -13.18
C ARG A 189 14.31 10.84 -14.05
N SER A 190 14.17 10.68 -15.36
CA SER A 190 14.27 11.80 -16.30
C SER A 190 13.12 12.77 -16.11
N LEU A 191 13.41 14.08 -16.05
CA LEU A 191 12.36 15.09 -15.97
C LEU A 191 11.48 15.04 -17.23
N LYS A 192 12.10 15.19 -18.40
CA LYS A 192 11.42 15.27 -19.70
C LYS A 192 10.76 13.95 -20.11
N ASN A 193 11.45 12.83 -19.91
CA ASN A 193 11.02 11.54 -20.47
C ASN A 193 10.20 10.70 -19.49
N HIS A 194 10.08 11.11 -18.23
CA HIS A 194 9.39 10.33 -17.21
C HIS A 194 8.48 11.17 -16.30
N LEU A 195 9.02 12.14 -15.55
CA LEU A 195 8.23 12.88 -14.56
C LEU A 195 7.11 13.71 -15.20
N VAL A 196 7.44 14.51 -16.23
CA VAL A 196 6.44 15.33 -16.94
C VAL A 196 5.35 14.47 -17.58
N PRO A 197 5.67 13.43 -18.39
CA PRO A 197 4.64 12.53 -18.93
C PRO A 197 3.84 11.81 -17.85
N SER A 198 4.47 11.38 -16.74
CA SER A 198 3.78 10.66 -15.67
C SER A 198 2.75 11.54 -14.98
N VAL A 199 3.10 12.78 -14.65
CA VAL A 199 2.14 13.75 -14.07
C VAL A 199 1.00 14.03 -15.05
N HIS A 200 1.30 14.26 -16.32
CA HIS A 200 0.27 14.47 -17.35
C HIS A 200 -0.69 13.28 -17.45
N LEU A 201 -0.17 12.05 -17.52
CA LEU A 201 -0.98 10.84 -17.56
C LEU A 201 -1.81 10.65 -16.30
N LEU A 202 -1.30 10.99 -15.13
CA LEU A 202 -2.05 10.97 -13.87
C LEU A 202 -3.22 11.96 -13.92
N ILE A 203 -3.00 13.20 -14.39
CA ILE A 203 -4.06 14.20 -14.53
C ILE A 203 -5.18 13.68 -15.43
N THR A 204 -4.81 13.18 -16.62
CA THR A 204 -5.78 12.66 -17.60
C THR A 204 -6.50 11.42 -17.09
N SER A 205 -5.79 10.46 -16.49
CA SER A 205 -6.35 9.18 -16.06
C SER A 205 -7.24 9.29 -14.82
N LEU A 206 -6.98 10.29 -13.98
CA LEU A 206 -7.66 10.50 -12.69
C LEU A 206 -8.75 11.59 -12.77
N GLY A 207 -8.99 12.12 -13.96
CA GLY A 207 -10.06 13.08 -14.22
C GLY A 207 -9.81 14.45 -13.59
N GLY A 208 -8.55 14.88 -13.47
CA GLY A 208 -8.21 16.24 -13.03
C GLY A 208 -6.95 16.35 -12.18
N GLN A 209 -6.42 17.57 -12.09
CA GLN A 209 -5.18 17.86 -11.35
C GLN A 209 -5.31 17.63 -9.85
N GLN A 210 -6.46 17.96 -9.25
CA GLN A 210 -6.68 17.77 -7.82
C GLN A 210 -6.52 16.31 -7.39
N ASN A 211 -7.13 15.37 -8.12
CA ASN A 211 -7.02 13.93 -7.85
C ASN A 211 -5.60 13.40 -8.07
N ALA A 212 -4.92 13.87 -9.13
CA ALA A 212 -3.54 13.49 -9.40
C ALA A 212 -2.59 13.96 -8.30
N MET A 213 -2.74 15.21 -7.83
CA MET A 213 -1.91 15.73 -6.75
C MET A 213 -2.23 15.05 -5.42
N ALA A 214 -3.50 14.73 -5.13
CA ALA A 214 -3.85 13.94 -3.95
C ALA A 214 -3.15 12.56 -3.96
N ALA A 215 -3.14 11.87 -5.10
CA ALA A 215 -2.48 10.58 -5.25
C ALA A 215 -0.95 10.68 -5.10
N ILE A 216 -0.33 11.67 -5.75
CA ILE A 216 1.12 11.92 -5.69
C ILE A 216 1.56 12.26 -4.26
N LYS A 217 0.82 13.14 -3.57
CA LYS A 217 1.12 13.52 -2.19
C LYS A 217 1.00 12.35 -1.23
N ARG A 218 -0.01 11.50 -1.43
CA ARG A 218 -0.22 10.31 -0.60
C ARG A 218 0.88 9.27 -0.80
N HIS A 219 1.28 9.04 -2.05
CA HIS A 219 2.23 8.01 -2.44
C HIS A 219 3.20 8.52 -3.53
N PRO A 220 4.23 9.31 -3.17
CA PRO A 220 5.16 9.88 -4.14
C PRO A 220 5.89 8.87 -5.02
N ILE A 221 6.01 7.63 -4.54
CA ILE A 221 6.53 6.48 -5.28
C ILE A 221 5.80 6.25 -6.62
N ILE A 222 4.57 6.74 -6.79
CA ILE A 222 3.84 6.67 -8.07
C ILE A 222 4.63 7.33 -9.22
N LEU A 223 5.44 8.35 -8.91
CA LEU A 223 6.30 9.03 -9.88
C LEU A 223 7.55 8.22 -10.22
N ASP A 224 7.88 7.17 -9.49
CA ASP A 224 8.96 6.23 -9.84
C ASP A 224 8.48 5.11 -10.78
N TYR A 225 7.18 4.79 -10.77
CA TYR A 225 6.62 3.76 -11.63
C TYR A 225 6.40 4.22 -13.07
N ASN A 226 6.25 3.25 -13.97
CA ASN A 226 5.84 3.54 -15.34
C ASN A 226 4.32 3.66 -15.42
N VAL A 227 3.81 4.88 -15.25
CA VAL A 227 2.37 5.20 -15.28
C VAL A 227 1.71 4.71 -16.57
N CYS A 228 2.37 4.88 -17.71
CA CYS A 228 1.84 4.46 -19.02
C CYS A 228 1.70 2.94 -19.13
N LYS A 229 2.73 2.19 -18.73
CA LYS A 229 2.74 0.72 -18.86
C LYS A 229 1.93 -0.02 -17.80
N ASN A 230 1.73 0.59 -16.63
CA ASN A 230 1.09 -0.09 -15.50
C ASN A 230 -0.25 0.56 -15.12
N LEU A 231 -0.23 1.82 -14.70
CA LEU A 231 -1.43 2.49 -14.15
C LEU A 231 -2.55 2.52 -15.19
N VAL A 232 -2.27 3.00 -16.41
CA VAL A 232 -3.31 3.17 -17.44
C VAL A 232 -3.99 1.83 -17.78
N PRO A 233 -3.26 0.74 -18.10
CA PRO A 233 -3.87 -0.58 -18.28
C PRO A 233 -4.63 -1.07 -17.05
N ASN A 234 -4.11 -0.89 -15.83
CA ASN A 234 -4.76 -1.37 -14.60
C ASN A 234 -6.07 -0.63 -14.32
N LEU A 235 -6.14 0.67 -14.61
CA LEU A 235 -7.38 1.42 -14.56
C LEU A 235 -8.39 0.92 -15.60
N SER A 236 -7.94 0.58 -16.81
CA SER A 236 -8.79 -0.04 -17.82
C SER A 236 -9.29 -1.41 -17.38
N THR A 237 -8.45 -2.25 -16.76
CA THR A 237 -8.83 -3.52 -16.17
C THR A 237 -9.94 -3.35 -15.14
N LEU A 238 -9.81 -2.40 -14.19
CA LEU A 238 -10.86 -2.13 -13.21
C LEU A 238 -12.19 -1.73 -13.89
N ARG A 239 -12.14 -0.86 -14.90
CA ARG A 239 -13.33 -0.43 -15.64
C ARG A 239 -13.98 -1.59 -16.39
N ASN A 240 -13.18 -2.42 -17.08
CA ASN A 240 -13.64 -3.56 -17.86
C ASN A 240 -14.26 -4.65 -16.98
N LEU A 241 -13.76 -4.81 -15.75
CA LEU A 241 -14.33 -5.71 -14.75
C LEU A 241 -15.52 -5.09 -13.99
N GLY A 242 -16.03 -3.94 -14.44
CA GLY A 242 -17.23 -3.32 -13.88
C GLY A 242 -17.01 -2.63 -12.53
N VAL A 243 -15.77 -2.37 -12.12
CA VAL A 243 -15.49 -1.61 -10.88
C VAL A 243 -15.94 -0.16 -11.07
N PRO A 244 -16.84 0.38 -10.24
CA PRO A 244 -17.41 1.70 -10.47
C PRO A 244 -16.39 2.83 -10.38
N LYS A 245 -16.58 3.89 -11.18
CA LYS A 245 -15.66 5.05 -11.24
C LYS A 245 -15.39 5.67 -9.86
N THR A 246 -16.41 5.74 -8.99
CA THR A 246 -16.28 6.23 -7.61
C THR A 246 -15.34 5.36 -6.78
N GLN A 247 -15.40 4.04 -6.95
CA GLN A 247 -14.52 3.09 -6.26
C GLN A 247 -13.11 3.15 -6.80
N ILE A 248 -12.94 3.25 -8.12
CA ILE A 248 -11.64 3.47 -8.76
C ILE A 248 -11.00 4.76 -8.22
N SER A 249 -11.77 5.85 -8.12
CA SER A 249 -11.31 7.11 -7.54
C SER A 249 -10.87 6.95 -6.08
N LYS A 250 -11.64 6.23 -5.24
CA LYS A 250 -11.24 5.89 -3.87
C LYS A 250 -9.98 5.03 -3.83
N MET A 251 -9.83 4.04 -4.72
CA MET A 251 -8.60 3.26 -4.80
C MET A 251 -7.38 4.11 -5.18
N ILE A 252 -7.56 5.25 -5.84
CA ILE A 252 -6.42 6.10 -6.22
C ILE A 252 -6.13 7.15 -5.14
N THR A 253 -7.16 7.62 -4.46
CA THR A 253 -7.05 8.71 -3.48
C THR A 253 -6.93 8.23 -2.03
N GLU A 254 -7.45 7.04 -1.71
CA GLU A 254 -7.42 6.43 -0.37
C GLU A 254 -6.26 5.43 -0.19
N LEU A 255 -5.95 5.15 1.07
CA LEU A 255 -4.79 4.43 1.55
C LEU A 255 -4.43 3.18 0.72
N VAL A 256 -3.23 3.21 0.16
CA VAL A 256 -2.43 2.10 -0.37
C VAL A 256 -2.73 1.65 -1.81
N CYS A 257 -3.89 1.94 -2.39
CA CYS A 257 -4.24 1.36 -3.69
C CYS A 257 -3.61 2.08 -4.91
N SER A 258 -3.22 3.37 -4.84
CA SER A 258 -2.58 4.03 -6.01
C SER A 258 -1.18 3.50 -6.31
N GLN A 259 -0.41 3.19 -5.26
CA GLN A 259 0.87 2.52 -5.39
C GLN A 259 0.70 1.12 -5.99
N VAL A 260 -0.31 0.37 -5.55
CA VAL A 260 -0.64 -0.95 -6.10
C VAL A 260 -0.94 -0.85 -7.59
N ILE A 261 -1.90 0.01 -7.97
CA ILE A 261 -2.36 0.13 -9.35
C ILE A 261 -1.20 0.59 -10.26
N ALA A 262 -0.32 1.47 -9.80
CA ALA A 262 0.82 1.92 -10.60
C ALA A 262 2.03 0.97 -10.58
N GLY A 263 2.22 0.23 -9.48
CA GLY A 263 3.37 -0.64 -9.25
C GLY A 263 3.21 -2.06 -9.78
N THR A 264 1.97 -2.53 -9.95
CA THR A 264 1.68 -3.89 -10.37
C THR A 264 1.62 -4.03 -11.89
N ARG A 265 2.22 -5.11 -12.41
CA ARG A 265 2.16 -5.45 -13.84
C ARG A 265 0.72 -5.74 -14.30
N PRO A 266 0.30 -5.30 -15.49
CA PRO A 266 -1.08 -5.44 -15.94
C PRO A 266 -1.64 -6.86 -15.93
N GLU A 267 -0.84 -7.84 -16.34
CA GLU A 267 -1.28 -9.23 -16.43
C GLU A 267 -1.58 -9.80 -15.03
N TRP A 268 -0.70 -9.52 -14.07
CA TRP A 268 -0.86 -9.93 -12.68
C TRP A 268 -2.01 -9.19 -12.00
N PHE A 269 -2.11 -7.87 -12.21
CA PHE A 269 -3.17 -7.07 -11.61
C PHE A 269 -4.56 -7.54 -12.07
N CYS A 270 -4.72 -7.85 -13.37
CA CYS A 270 -5.95 -8.44 -13.89
C CYS A 270 -6.29 -9.76 -13.19
N LYS A 271 -5.32 -10.68 -13.08
CA LYS A 271 -5.51 -11.95 -12.37
C LYS A 271 -5.95 -11.76 -10.93
N VAL A 272 -5.30 -10.83 -10.20
CA VAL A 272 -5.64 -10.53 -8.80
C VAL A 272 -7.07 -10.01 -8.67
N VAL A 273 -7.47 -9.02 -9.48
CA VAL A 273 -8.81 -8.44 -9.40
C VAL A 273 -9.87 -9.48 -9.75
N SER A 274 -9.67 -10.27 -10.82
CA SER A 274 -10.61 -11.35 -11.18
C SER A 274 -10.72 -12.39 -10.07
N THR A 275 -9.59 -12.83 -9.50
CA THR A 275 -9.59 -13.79 -8.38
C THR A 275 -10.37 -13.25 -7.17
N ILE A 276 -10.21 -11.98 -6.84
CA ILE A 276 -10.93 -11.33 -5.72
C ILE A 276 -12.44 -11.28 -6.02
N MET A 277 -12.83 -10.95 -7.25
CA MET A 277 -14.24 -10.96 -7.63
C MET A 277 -14.84 -12.38 -7.60
N GLU A 278 -14.10 -13.37 -8.09
CA GLU A 278 -14.47 -14.79 -8.02
C GLU A 278 -14.64 -15.27 -6.57
N MET A 279 -13.82 -14.79 -5.64
CA MET A 279 -13.98 -15.02 -4.19
C MET A 279 -15.24 -14.38 -3.58
N GLY A 280 -16.04 -13.66 -4.37
CA GLY A 280 -17.30 -13.06 -3.94
C GLY A 280 -17.15 -11.69 -3.28
N PHE A 281 -16.05 -10.99 -3.51
CA PHE A 281 -15.94 -9.60 -3.07
C PHE A 281 -16.77 -8.67 -3.94
N ASP A 282 -17.64 -7.91 -3.31
CA ASP A 282 -18.37 -6.83 -3.96
C ASP A 282 -17.41 -5.68 -4.34
N PRO A 283 -17.28 -5.31 -5.63
CA PRO A 283 -16.41 -4.21 -6.08
C PRO A 283 -16.82 -2.83 -5.53
N LEU A 284 -18.04 -2.69 -5.02
CA LEU A 284 -18.49 -1.49 -4.29
C LEU A 284 -18.00 -1.44 -2.84
N SER A 285 -17.57 -2.56 -2.27
CA SER A 285 -17.16 -2.64 -0.88
C SER A 285 -15.79 -2.02 -0.61
N ALA A 286 -15.61 -1.43 0.58
CA ALA A 286 -14.27 -1.10 1.08
C ALA A 286 -13.38 -2.34 1.23
N ARG A 287 -13.97 -3.52 1.52
CA ARG A 287 -13.22 -4.78 1.65
C ARG A 287 -12.53 -5.18 0.35
N PHE A 288 -13.17 -4.92 -0.80
CA PHE A 288 -12.57 -5.19 -2.11
C PHE A 288 -11.25 -4.42 -2.28
N ARG A 289 -11.21 -3.13 -1.93
CA ARG A 289 -9.98 -2.31 -2.01
C ARG A 289 -8.85 -2.90 -1.16
N VAL A 290 -9.17 -3.29 0.08
CA VAL A 290 -8.18 -3.88 1.00
C VAL A 290 -7.74 -5.26 0.52
N ALA A 291 -8.61 -6.07 -0.07
CA ALA A 291 -8.27 -7.37 -0.65
C ALA A 291 -7.32 -7.21 -1.84
N VAL A 292 -7.59 -6.27 -2.75
CA VAL A 292 -6.69 -5.96 -3.88
C VAL A 292 -5.32 -5.55 -3.35
N ASN A 293 -5.28 -4.69 -2.33
CA ASN A 293 -4.03 -4.30 -1.70
C ASN A 293 -3.27 -5.48 -1.06
N ALA A 294 -3.98 -6.38 -0.38
CA ALA A 294 -3.37 -7.52 0.29
C ALA A 294 -2.72 -8.52 -0.68
N MET A 295 -3.30 -8.70 -1.88
CA MET A 295 -2.86 -9.68 -2.87
C MET A 295 -1.94 -9.12 -3.96
N ALA A 296 -2.11 -7.86 -4.38
CA ALA A 296 -1.46 -7.34 -5.58
C ALA A 296 0.07 -7.17 -5.50
N PHE A 297 0.63 -7.13 -4.28
CA PHE A 297 2.08 -7.16 -4.05
C PHE A 297 2.63 -8.56 -3.76
N CYS A 298 1.78 -9.60 -3.76
CA CYS A 298 2.23 -10.98 -3.64
C CYS A 298 2.49 -11.57 -5.03
N THR A 299 3.44 -12.49 -5.12
CA THR A 299 3.43 -13.51 -6.18
C THR A 299 2.43 -14.61 -5.81
N GLU A 300 2.16 -15.55 -6.72
CA GLU A 300 1.40 -16.76 -6.40
C GLU A 300 2.00 -17.51 -5.20
N THR A 301 3.31 -17.72 -5.23
CA THR A 301 4.04 -18.43 -4.17
C THR A 301 4.00 -17.69 -2.83
N THR A 302 4.14 -16.36 -2.83
CA THR A 302 4.00 -15.56 -1.60
C THR A 302 2.58 -15.59 -1.08
N TRP A 303 1.57 -15.56 -1.95
CA TRP A 303 0.18 -15.67 -1.55
C TRP A 303 -0.14 -17.04 -0.95
N GLU A 304 0.31 -18.12 -1.59
CA GLU A 304 0.21 -19.49 -1.07
C GLU A 304 0.92 -19.62 0.29
N GLY A 305 2.13 -19.07 0.41
CA GLY A 305 2.89 -19.03 1.67
C GLY A 305 2.08 -18.36 2.78
N LYS A 306 1.42 -17.24 2.51
CA LYS A 306 0.52 -16.58 3.48
C LYS A 306 -0.62 -17.50 3.91
N LEU A 307 -1.31 -18.15 2.96
CA LEU A 307 -2.42 -19.06 3.31
C LEU A 307 -1.94 -20.25 4.15
N ASN A 308 -0.78 -20.80 3.80
CA ASN A 308 -0.16 -21.90 4.54
C ASN A 308 0.29 -21.48 5.94
N PHE A 309 0.78 -20.25 6.10
CA PHE A 309 1.11 -19.70 7.41
C PHE A 309 -0.10 -19.73 8.36
N TYR A 310 -1.28 -19.25 7.94
CA TYR A 310 -2.48 -19.35 8.78
C TYR A 310 -2.88 -20.82 9.02
N THR A 311 -2.71 -21.69 8.03
CA THR A 311 -2.98 -23.11 8.22
C THR A 311 -2.05 -23.75 9.26
N SER A 312 -0.77 -23.35 9.29
CA SER A 312 0.19 -23.81 10.31
C SER A 312 -0.11 -23.31 11.73
N LEU A 313 -0.91 -22.25 11.85
CA LEU A 313 -1.42 -21.78 13.15
C LEU A 313 -2.68 -22.55 13.61
N GLY A 314 -3.12 -23.56 12.86
CA GLY A 314 -4.26 -24.42 13.21
C GLY A 314 -5.57 -24.05 12.52
N PHE A 315 -5.63 -22.99 11.71
CA PHE A 315 -6.84 -22.65 10.94
C PHE A 315 -7.05 -23.65 9.81
N SER A 316 -8.29 -24.12 9.62
CA SER A 316 -8.63 -24.85 8.41
C SER A 316 -8.62 -23.91 7.21
N SER A 317 -8.39 -24.44 6.01
CA SER A 317 -8.31 -23.58 4.83
C SER A 317 -9.63 -22.85 4.50
N ASP A 318 -10.77 -23.46 4.82
CA ASP A 318 -12.08 -22.82 4.65
C ASP A 318 -12.22 -21.63 5.64
N GLU A 319 -11.69 -21.73 6.86
CA GLU A 319 -11.59 -20.62 7.81
C GLU A 319 -10.63 -19.53 7.35
N VAL A 320 -9.47 -19.88 6.78
CA VAL A 320 -8.53 -18.90 6.22
C VAL A 320 -9.21 -18.07 5.12
N LEU A 321 -9.91 -18.72 4.20
CA LEU A 321 -10.66 -18.03 3.14
C LEU A 321 -11.82 -17.20 3.71
N TYR A 322 -12.51 -17.71 4.73
CA TYR A 322 -13.55 -16.95 5.43
C TYR A 322 -12.97 -15.69 6.09
N MET A 323 -11.85 -15.80 6.79
CA MET A 323 -11.14 -14.67 7.41
C MET A 323 -10.73 -13.64 6.37
N PHE A 324 -10.17 -14.09 5.23
CA PHE A 324 -9.78 -13.19 4.16
C PHE A 324 -10.99 -12.41 3.62
N ARG A 325 -12.11 -13.09 3.33
CA ARG A 325 -13.35 -12.43 2.88
C ARG A 325 -13.92 -11.46 3.90
N LYS A 326 -13.92 -11.84 5.19
CA LYS A 326 -14.49 -11.04 6.28
C LYS A 326 -13.62 -9.82 6.61
N ARG A 327 -12.29 -10.00 6.64
CA ARG A 327 -11.30 -8.99 7.05
C ARG A 327 -9.96 -9.18 6.30
N PRO A 328 -9.83 -8.71 5.05
CA PRO A 328 -8.61 -8.87 4.26
C PRO A 328 -7.36 -8.26 4.90
N HIS A 329 -7.55 -7.21 5.71
CA HIS A 329 -6.46 -6.51 6.40
C HIS A 329 -5.61 -7.43 7.31
N VAL A 330 -6.18 -8.53 7.81
CA VAL A 330 -5.40 -9.51 8.60
C VAL A 330 -4.22 -10.05 7.78
N PHE A 331 -4.39 -10.24 6.48
CA PHE A 331 -3.35 -10.71 5.55
C PHE A 331 -2.34 -9.63 5.12
N CYS A 332 -2.48 -8.41 5.67
CA CYS A 332 -1.52 -7.32 5.57
C CYS A 332 -0.62 -7.22 6.83
N MET A 333 -0.94 -7.94 7.90
CA MET A 333 -0.15 -7.95 9.14
C MET A 333 1.12 -8.80 8.97
N SER A 334 2.13 -8.58 9.82
CA SER A 334 3.30 -9.45 9.85
C SER A 334 2.97 -10.82 10.46
N GLU A 335 3.65 -11.86 10.01
CA GLU A 335 3.48 -13.21 10.56
C GLU A 335 3.75 -13.25 12.07
N GLU A 336 4.76 -12.51 12.54
CA GLU A 336 5.09 -12.37 13.96
C GLU A 336 3.92 -11.77 14.77
N THR A 337 3.31 -10.69 14.27
CA THR A 337 2.17 -10.04 14.94
C THR A 337 0.99 -11.00 15.04
N VAL A 338 0.67 -11.70 13.96
CA VAL A 338 -0.46 -12.63 13.93
C VAL A 338 -0.18 -13.83 14.83
N ARG A 339 1.02 -14.42 14.75
CA ARG A 339 1.42 -15.58 15.57
C ARG A 339 1.30 -15.26 17.06
N GLY A 340 1.90 -14.16 17.52
CA GLY A 340 1.84 -13.76 18.92
C GLY A 340 0.40 -13.50 19.41
N ALA A 341 -0.45 -12.92 18.55
CA ALA A 341 -1.85 -12.71 18.89
C ALA A 341 -2.66 -14.03 18.97
N VAL A 342 -2.38 -14.99 18.09
CA VAL A 342 -3.01 -16.33 18.13
C VAL A 342 -2.53 -17.10 19.35
N GLU A 343 -1.22 -17.20 19.59
CA GLU A 343 -0.64 -17.88 20.76
C GLU A 343 -1.19 -17.29 22.06
N PHE A 344 -1.23 -15.96 22.20
CA PHE A 344 -1.85 -15.34 23.37
C PHE A 344 -3.33 -15.72 23.51
N TYR A 345 -4.11 -15.68 22.44
CA TYR A 345 -5.53 -15.97 22.52
C TYR A 345 -5.82 -17.44 22.87
N ILE A 346 -5.06 -18.37 22.29
CA ILE A 346 -5.23 -19.81 22.56
C ILE A 346 -4.65 -20.17 23.93
N ASP A 347 -3.39 -19.84 24.19
CA ASP A 347 -2.66 -20.34 25.36
C ASP A 347 -2.99 -19.55 26.64
N LYS A 348 -3.30 -18.26 26.51
CA LYS A 348 -3.47 -17.35 27.65
C LYS A 348 -4.93 -16.97 27.93
N LEU A 349 -5.84 -17.14 26.98
CA LEU A 349 -7.28 -16.91 27.18
C LEU A 349 -8.11 -18.19 27.03
N ASP A 350 -7.47 -19.34 26.81
CA ASP A 350 -8.11 -20.63 26.54
C ASP A 350 -9.14 -20.54 25.38
N GLY A 351 -8.83 -19.71 24.39
CA GLY A 351 -9.68 -19.48 23.24
C GLY A 351 -9.56 -20.58 22.19
N SER A 352 -10.49 -20.59 21.24
CA SER A 352 -10.44 -21.51 20.09
C SER A 352 -10.08 -20.81 18.78
N ILE A 353 -9.45 -21.56 17.86
CA ILE A 353 -9.18 -21.12 16.49
C ILE A 353 -10.46 -20.69 15.75
N TRP A 354 -11.57 -21.41 15.98
CA TRP A 354 -12.88 -21.10 15.43
C TRP A 354 -13.40 -19.71 15.87
N GLU A 355 -13.23 -19.36 17.15
CA GLU A 355 -13.65 -18.04 17.64
C GLU A 355 -12.85 -16.91 16.99
N LEU A 356 -11.54 -17.13 16.79
CA LEU A 356 -10.68 -16.19 16.06
C LEU A 356 -11.07 -16.09 14.59
N SER A 357 -11.36 -17.21 13.93
CA SER A 357 -11.73 -17.24 12.50
C SER A 357 -13.07 -16.55 12.25
N THR A 358 -14.00 -16.63 13.20
CA THR A 358 -15.26 -15.89 13.17
C THR A 358 -15.10 -14.40 13.51
N ARG A 359 -14.02 -13.99 14.21
CA ARG A 359 -13.78 -12.59 14.63
C ARG A 359 -12.36 -12.10 14.31
N PRO A 360 -11.94 -12.15 13.03
CA PRO A 360 -10.54 -11.95 12.65
C PRO A 360 -10.01 -10.52 12.90
N LYS A 361 -10.89 -9.55 13.20
CA LYS A 361 -10.50 -8.17 13.51
C LYS A 361 -9.58 -8.09 14.74
N ILE A 362 -9.69 -9.02 15.69
CA ILE A 362 -8.83 -9.03 16.89
C ILE A 362 -7.34 -9.15 16.52
N LEU A 363 -7.03 -9.92 15.47
CA LEU A 363 -5.67 -10.13 14.95
C LEU A 363 -5.06 -8.87 14.29
N THR A 364 -5.84 -7.79 14.17
CA THR A 364 -5.36 -6.50 13.64
C THR A 364 -4.96 -5.50 14.73
N TYR A 365 -5.17 -5.83 16.01
CA TYR A 365 -4.78 -4.98 17.12
C TYR A 365 -3.37 -5.30 17.62
N SER A 366 -2.71 -4.31 18.19
CA SER A 366 -1.42 -4.51 18.85
C SER A 366 -1.61 -5.40 20.08
N LEU A 367 -0.84 -6.48 20.13
CA LEU A 367 -0.82 -7.40 21.26
C LEU A 367 -0.44 -6.66 22.55
N GLU A 368 0.72 -6.00 22.55
CA GLU A 368 1.29 -5.31 23.72
C GLU A 368 0.54 -4.06 24.12
N LYS A 369 0.09 -3.24 23.15
CA LYS A 369 -0.50 -1.93 23.45
C LYS A 369 -2.01 -1.95 23.63
N ARG A 370 -2.69 -3.03 23.22
CA ARG A 370 -4.15 -3.10 23.27
C ARG A 370 -4.67 -4.42 23.83
N ILE A 371 -4.26 -5.56 23.28
CA ILE A 371 -4.87 -6.84 23.69
C ILE A 371 -4.51 -7.16 25.15
N ILE A 372 -3.22 -7.16 25.49
CA ILE A 372 -2.74 -7.51 26.83
C ILE A 372 -3.27 -6.55 27.91
N PRO A 373 -3.11 -5.22 27.82
CA PRO A 373 -3.56 -4.30 28.87
C PRO A 373 -5.06 -4.41 29.12
N ARG A 374 -5.87 -4.55 28.06
CA ARG A 374 -7.32 -4.65 28.19
C ARG A 374 -7.76 -5.99 28.79
N CYS A 375 -7.08 -7.09 28.47
CA CYS A 375 -7.35 -8.37 29.13
C CYS A 375 -7.00 -8.32 30.63
N LEU A 376 -5.85 -7.74 31.00
CA LEU A 376 -5.44 -7.57 32.40
C LEU A 376 -6.49 -6.81 33.22
N ILE A 377 -6.90 -5.64 32.72
CA ILE A 377 -7.88 -4.80 33.40
C ILE A 377 -9.20 -5.54 33.59
N VAL A 378 -9.66 -6.25 32.56
CA VAL A 378 -10.91 -7.03 32.65
C VAL A 378 -10.78 -8.16 33.68
N GLN A 379 -9.66 -8.87 33.69
CA GLN A 379 -9.38 -9.91 34.69
C GLN A 379 -9.37 -9.34 36.12
N ILE A 380 -8.72 -8.20 36.32
CA ILE A 380 -8.66 -7.48 37.61
C ILE A 380 -10.08 -7.07 38.08
N LEU A 381 -10.89 -6.53 37.18
CA LEU A 381 -12.24 -6.07 37.52
C LEU A 381 -13.19 -7.25 37.78
N LEU A 382 -13.05 -8.36 37.05
CA LEU A 382 -13.82 -9.58 37.28
C LEU A 382 -13.46 -10.23 38.62
N SER A 383 -12.17 -10.33 38.96
CA SER A 383 -11.73 -10.93 40.24
C SER A 383 -12.21 -10.13 41.45
N ARG A 384 -12.45 -8.83 41.28
CA ARG A 384 -13.04 -7.93 42.29
C ARG A 384 -14.55 -7.74 42.18
N HIS A 385 -15.21 -8.49 41.29
CA HIS A 385 -16.66 -8.47 41.07
C HIS A 385 -17.24 -7.10 40.69
N GLN A 386 -16.42 -6.25 40.06
CA GLN A 386 -16.79 -4.90 39.64
C GLN A 386 -17.52 -4.87 38.29
N ILE A 387 -17.35 -5.92 37.47
CA ILE A 387 -18.01 -6.05 36.17
C ILE A 387 -18.66 -7.44 36.02
N HIS A 388 -19.70 -7.54 35.19
CA HIS A 388 -20.43 -8.78 34.97
C HIS A 388 -19.60 -9.85 34.25
N LYS A 389 -19.80 -11.12 34.62
CA LYS A 389 -19.17 -12.30 33.97
C LYS A 389 -19.58 -12.55 32.51
N ASN A 390 -20.45 -11.73 31.91
CA ASN A 390 -20.92 -11.91 30.52
C ASN A 390 -20.24 -10.96 29.50
N VAL A 391 -19.22 -10.20 29.93
CA VAL A 391 -18.54 -9.25 29.04
C VAL A 391 -17.74 -10.02 27.99
N LYS A 392 -18.03 -9.77 26.72
CA LYS A 392 -17.34 -10.43 25.61
C LYS A 392 -16.02 -9.72 25.30
N VAL A 393 -14.93 -10.50 25.26
CA VAL A 393 -13.56 -10.01 24.97
C VAL A 393 -13.52 -9.23 23.65
N ASP A 394 -14.22 -9.71 22.62
CA ASP A 394 -14.30 -9.05 21.31
C ASP A 394 -14.88 -7.63 21.37
N THR A 395 -15.81 -7.39 22.29
CA THR A 395 -16.49 -6.09 22.48
C THR A 395 -15.55 -5.12 23.17
N ILE A 396 -14.82 -5.58 24.18
CA ILE A 396 -13.83 -4.77 24.90
C ILE A 396 -12.69 -4.34 23.97
N MET A 397 -12.17 -5.27 23.16
CA MET A 397 -11.09 -4.97 22.21
C MET A 397 -11.50 -3.97 21.12
N GLN A 398 -12.80 -3.87 20.84
CA GLN A 398 -13.33 -2.97 19.81
C GLN A 398 -13.63 -1.55 20.28
N LYS A 399 -13.65 -1.32 21.59
CA LYS A 399 -13.83 0.04 22.13
C LYS A 399 -12.72 0.97 21.67
N THR A 400 -13.06 2.22 21.42
CA THR A 400 -12.05 3.27 21.22
C THR A 400 -11.19 3.43 22.49
N GLU A 401 -10.12 4.20 22.39
CA GLU A 401 -9.24 4.39 23.55
C GLU A 401 -9.94 5.16 24.67
N SER A 402 -10.62 6.26 24.32
CA SER A 402 -11.41 7.06 25.27
C SER A 402 -12.50 6.22 25.94
N GLU A 403 -13.33 5.52 25.17
CA GLU A 403 -14.42 4.72 25.74
C GLU A 403 -13.91 3.59 26.65
N PHE A 404 -12.72 3.04 26.37
CA PHE A 404 -12.14 2.02 27.23
C PHE A 404 -11.57 2.64 28.50
N LEU A 405 -10.82 3.74 28.39
CA LEU A 405 -10.25 4.48 29.50
C LEU A 405 -11.33 4.94 30.48
N ASP A 406 -12.35 5.63 29.98
CA ASP A 406 -13.38 6.23 30.83
C ASP A 406 -14.12 5.14 31.62
N LYS A 407 -14.51 4.05 30.93
CA LYS A 407 -15.34 3.00 31.49
C LYS A 407 -14.60 1.95 32.33
N TYR A 408 -13.37 1.61 31.98
CA TYR A 408 -12.66 0.48 32.62
C TYR A 408 -11.42 0.91 33.38
N VAL A 409 -10.97 2.16 33.26
CA VAL A 409 -9.78 2.66 33.95
C VAL A 409 -10.15 3.77 34.92
N MET A 410 -10.71 4.86 34.43
CA MET A 410 -10.96 6.06 35.24
C MET A 410 -12.05 5.84 36.30
N GLU A 411 -13.04 5.00 36.00
CA GLU A 411 -14.10 4.61 36.95
C GLU A 411 -13.54 3.86 38.18
N TYR A 412 -12.43 3.13 38.03
CA TYR A 412 -11.92 2.22 39.04
C TYR A 412 -10.53 2.56 39.58
N LYS A 413 -9.80 3.51 39.00
CA LYS A 413 -8.39 3.77 39.33
C LYS A 413 -8.13 4.14 40.80
N ASP A 414 -9.09 4.79 41.46
CA ASP A 414 -8.92 5.28 42.82
C ASP A 414 -9.17 4.15 43.85
N GLU A 415 -10.15 3.28 43.56
CA GLU A 415 -10.47 2.10 44.37
C GLU A 415 -9.55 0.90 44.06
N ILE A 416 -9.07 0.83 42.81
CA ILE A 416 -8.29 -0.27 42.26
C ILE A 416 -7.09 0.29 41.46
N PRO A 417 -6.01 0.70 42.13
CA PRO A 417 -4.84 1.28 41.46
C PRO A 417 -4.20 0.35 40.42
N GLN A 418 -4.30 -0.98 40.60
CA GLN A 418 -3.74 -1.96 39.65
C GLN A 418 -4.34 -1.85 38.24
N VAL A 419 -5.54 -1.28 38.10
CA VAL A 419 -6.15 -1.04 36.78
C VAL A 419 -5.36 0.01 36.00
N LEU A 420 -4.86 1.05 36.67
CA LEU A 420 -4.00 2.06 36.04
C LEU A 420 -2.62 1.48 35.71
N ASP A 421 -2.05 0.67 36.60
CA ASP A 421 -0.78 -0.01 36.36
C ASP A 421 -0.85 -0.98 35.19
N ALA A 422 -1.95 -1.74 35.08
CA ALA A 422 -2.21 -2.62 33.94
C ALA A 422 -2.36 -1.83 32.64
N TYR A 423 -3.06 -0.69 32.68
CA TYR A 423 -3.21 0.19 31.52
C TYR A 423 -1.86 0.74 31.02
N GLN A 424 -0.98 1.11 31.94
CA GLN A 424 0.37 1.60 31.64
C GLN A 424 1.36 0.50 31.21
N GLY A 425 0.96 -0.78 31.31
CA GLY A 425 1.81 -1.91 30.96
C GLY A 425 2.83 -2.29 32.04
N ASN A 426 2.60 -1.87 33.29
CA ASN A 426 3.49 -2.16 34.42
C ASN A 426 3.25 -3.55 35.02
N ILE A 427 2.18 -4.23 34.61
CA ILE A 427 1.79 -5.58 35.08
C ILE A 427 1.97 -6.59 33.95
N LYS A 428 2.54 -7.76 34.26
CA LYS A 428 2.66 -8.88 33.31
C LYS A 428 1.36 -9.70 33.28
N PHE A 429 1.03 -10.23 32.10
CA PHE A 429 -0.09 -11.16 31.94
C PHE A 429 0.38 -12.59 32.16
N ASP A 430 0.06 -13.16 33.31
CA ASP A 430 0.52 -14.50 33.70
C ASP A 430 -0.43 -15.63 33.28
N GLY A 431 -1.59 -15.31 32.71
CA GLY A 431 -2.62 -16.29 32.34
C GLY A 431 -3.96 -15.99 33.03
N PRO A 432 -4.99 -16.80 32.77
CA PRO A 432 -6.23 -16.71 33.51
C PRO A 432 -6.00 -17.15 34.96
N GLU A 433 -6.24 -16.26 35.93
CA GLU A 433 -6.54 -16.66 37.32
C GLU A 433 -8.01 -17.12 37.46
N PHE A 434 -8.80 -16.92 36.40
CA PHE A 434 -10.24 -17.11 36.37
C PHE A 434 -10.63 -18.05 35.21
N ASP A 435 -11.59 -18.95 35.44
CA ASP A 435 -12.05 -19.90 34.44
C ASP A 435 -12.84 -19.19 33.30
N TRP A 436 -12.17 -18.99 32.15
CA TRP A 436 -12.80 -18.43 30.95
C TRP A 436 -13.87 -19.35 30.34
N GLU A 437 -13.92 -20.63 30.73
CA GLU A 437 -14.94 -21.59 30.32
C GLU A 437 -16.31 -21.23 30.95
N GLU A 438 -16.33 -20.69 32.18
CA GLU A 438 -17.53 -20.20 32.87
C GLU A 438 -18.12 -18.95 32.15
N MET A 439 -17.28 -18.05 31.65
CA MET A 439 -17.72 -16.90 30.84
C MET A 439 -18.27 -17.31 29.46
N ARG A 440 -17.70 -18.35 28.86
CA ARG A 440 -18.15 -18.89 27.56
C ARG A 440 -19.52 -19.58 27.66
N ARG A 441 -19.83 -20.27 28.78
CA ARG A 441 -21.13 -20.94 29.00
C ARG A 441 -22.33 -19.98 29.03
N LEU A 442 -22.12 -18.69 29.27
CA LEU A 442 -23.16 -17.66 29.33
C LEU A 442 -23.30 -16.85 28.02
N SER A 443 -22.52 -17.17 26.98
CA SER A 443 -22.66 -16.60 25.63
C SER A 443 -23.65 -17.46 24.81
N PRO A 444 -24.65 -16.89 24.12
CA PRO A 444 -25.83 -17.61 23.61
C PRO A 444 -25.58 -18.47 22.36
N PHE A 445 -24.40 -19.07 22.20
CA PHE A 445 -24.10 -19.92 21.06
C PHE A 445 -23.66 -21.31 21.51
N LYS A 446 -24.57 -22.01 22.22
CA LYS A 446 -24.63 -23.47 22.19
C LYS A 446 -25.69 -23.89 21.18
N ILE A 447 -25.20 -24.50 20.09
CA ILE A 447 -25.85 -25.54 19.29
C ILE A 447 -27.14 -25.12 18.54
N LEU A 448 -27.01 -25.00 17.22
CA LEU A 448 -27.82 -25.79 16.30
C LEU A 448 -26.86 -26.28 15.20
N ILE A 449 -26.68 -27.60 15.19
CA ILE A 449 -26.01 -28.39 14.15
C ILE A 449 -26.74 -28.20 12.82
#